data_AF-M6D1I8-F1
#
_entry.id   AF-M6D1I8-F1
#
_cell.length_a   1.000
_cell.length_b   1.000
_cell.length_c   1.000
_cell.angle_alpha   90.00
_cell.angle_beta   90.00
_cell.angle_gamma   90.00
#
_symmetry.space_group_name_H-M   'P 1'
#
loop_
_entity.id
_entity.type
_entity.pdbx_description
1 polymer ?
#
loop_
_entity_poly.entity_id
_entity_poly.type
_entity_poly.pdbx_seq_one_letter_code
_entity_poly.pdbx_strand_id
1 'polypeptide(L)'
;MISRALIILSFFSFINCENGKSELPPAVLGYIALDYLILSDPDRSSVYFSTVRSVDLEVAYETDAQPFTGNFTIGGSNIWNVTDTNMQDVFADRGYSVAVTVPTDLSEMSEIPNQNRTTWSVNQLLDLVPRYRKRSSDFQSTSFFIMYIRGQLADAPGVIAVTISGVLGIGPPVIFVFKDMIDQFDSIVSPDKAEKAEQITVTHELGHALGLVNAGIPLYSSHQDKEHGNHCINETCGMFWALDDTKVETFSPATPLLLGQECRDDIRNYNP
;
A
#
# COMPACT_ATOMS: atom_id res chain seq x y z
N MET A 1 12.48 40.38 4.72
CA MET A 1 12.71 40.49 3.28
C MET A 1 12.84 39.08 2.71
N ILE A 2 11.84 38.69 1.91
CA ILE A 2 11.88 37.89 0.66
C ILE A 2 10.44 37.37 0.51
N SER A 3 9.66 38.10 -0.28
CA SER A 3 8.32 37.72 -0.71
C SER A 3 8.40 36.48 -1.60
N ARG A 4 7.59 35.46 -1.28
CA ARG A 4 7.27 34.41 -2.25
C ARG A 4 6.35 35.03 -3.30
N ALA A 5 6.83 35.11 -4.54
CA ALA A 5 6.01 35.47 -5.68
C ALA A 5 5.07 34.30 -6.00
N LEU A 6 3.77 34.51 -5.78
CA LEU A 6 2.74 33.69 -6.40
C LEU A 6 2.80 33.93 -7.91
N ILE A 7 3.18 32.91 -8.68
CA ILE A 7 2.88 32.87 -10.11
C ILE A 7 1.46 32.31 -10.23
N ILE A 8 0.47 33.20 -10.09
CA ILE A 8 -0.89 32.93 -10.58
C ILE A 8 -0.82 33.15 -12.09
N LEU A 9 -0.72 32.06 -12.85
CA LEU A 9 -0.97 32.11 -14.28
C LEU A 9 -2.47 32.31 -14.48
N SER A 10 -2.92 33.57 -14.44
CA SER A 10 -4.30 33.92 -14.72
C SER A 10 -4.55 33.78 -16.23
N PHE A 11 -4.95 32.60 -16.67
CA PHE A 11 -5.66 32.46 -17.93
C PHE A 11 -7.11 32.93 -17.72
N PHE A 12 -7.29 34.25 -17.62
CA PHE A 12 -8.58 34.88 -17.91
C PHE A 12 -8.79 34.82 -19.42
N SER A 13 -9.16 33.65 -19.92
CA SER A 13 -9.88 33.59 -21.19
C SER A 13 -11.29 34.09 -20.89
N PHE A 14 -11.62 35.27 -21.41
CA PHE A 14 -12.99 35.74 -21.50
C PHE A 14 -13.82 34.65 -22.19
N ILE A 15 -14.56 33.86 -21.40
CA ILE A 15 -15.59 32.98 -21.93
C ILE A 15 -16.73 33.91 -22.33
N ASN A 16 -16.68 34.40 -23.56
CA ASN A 16 -17.88 34.83 -24.24
C ASN A 16 -18.80 33.61 -24.29
N CYS A 17 -19.94 33.67 -23.59
CA CYS A 17 -21.07 32.80 -23.89
C CYS A 17 -21.57 33.16 -25.30
N GLU A 18 -20.89 32.64 -26.33
CA GLU A 18 -21.32 32.74 -27.71
C GLU A 18 -22.37 31.67 -28.01
N ASN A 19 -23.47 32.14 -28.60
CA ASN A 19 -24.58 31.31 -29.04
C ASN A 19 -24.13 30.35 -30.16
N GLY A 20 -23.88 29.10 -29.78
CA GLY A 20 -23.89 27.96 -30.70
C GLY A 20 -22.59 27.73 -31.46
N LYS A 21 -21.93 26.62 -31.10
CA LYS A 21 -20.76 25.97 -31.73
C LYS A 21 -19.38 26.42 -31.22
N SER A 22 -18.98 25.87 -30.08
CA SER A 22 -17.61 25.37 -29.94
C SER A 22 -17.62 24.21 -28.94
N GLU A 23 -17.45 22.99 -29.44
CA GLU A 23 -17.03 21.89 -28.55
C GLU A 23 -15.64 22.22 -28.02
N LEU A 24 -15.39 21.93 -26.74
CA LEU A 24 -14.06 22.12 -26.17
C LEU A 24 -13.03 21.31 -26.97
N PRO A 25 -11.80 21.80 -27.15
CA PRO A 25 -10.75 21.02 -27.81
C PRO A 25 -10.58 19.65 -27.13
N PRO A 26 -10.34 18.55 -27.87
CA PRO A 26 -10.19 17.22 -27.30
C PRO A 26 -9.17 17.14 -26.14
N ALA A 27 -8.09 17.91 -26.20
CA ALA A 27 -7.10 17.98 -25.13
C ALA A 27 -7.69 18.55 -23.82
N VAL A 28 -8.51 19.59 -23.90
CA VAL A 28 -9.18 20.20 -22.73
C VAL A 28 -10.19 19.22 -22.13
N LEU A 29 -10.94 18.52 -22.99
CA LEU A 29 -11.84 17.45 -22.53
C LEU A 29 -11.06 16.32 -21.84
N GLY A 30 -9.87 15.98 -22.34
CA GLY A 30 -8.96 15.02 -21.72
C GLY A 30 -8.51 15.44 -20.32
N TYR A 31 -8.11 16.70 -20.12
CA TYR A 31 -7.74 17.21 -18.79
C TYR A 31 -8.93 17.21 -17.82
N ILE A 32 -10.10 17.66 -18.27
CA ILE A 32 -11.31 17.66 -17.43
C ILE A 32 -11.69 16.22 -17.05
N ALA A 33 -11.60 15.27 -17.98
CA ALA A 33 -11.87 13.86 -17.69
C ALA A 33 -10.87 13.30 -16.67
N LEU A 34 -9.59 13.63 -16.78
CA LEU A 34 -8.56 13.20 -15.82
C LEU A 34 -8.80 13.81 -14.44
N ASP A 35 -9.09 15.12 -14.36
CA ASP A 35 -9.42 15.79 -13.10
C ASP A 35 -10.65 15.15 -12.44
N TYR A 36 -11.68 14.84 -13.23
CA TYR A 36 -12.87 14.15 -12.74
C TYR A 36 -12.53 12.75 -12.20
N LEU A 37 -11.70 11.98 -12.91
CA LEU A 37 -11.26 10.66 -12.45
C LEU A 37 -10.48 10.75 -11.13
N ILE A 38 -9.53 11.68 -11.02
CA ILE A 38 -8.75 11.89 -9.79
C ILE A 38 -9.66 12.31 -8.63
N LEU A 39 -10.57 13.26 -8.84
CA LEU A 39 -11.46 13.76 -7.79
C LEU A 39 -12.47 12.72 -7.32
N SER A 40 -12.93 11.86 -8.24
CA SER A 40 -13.89 10.79 -7.94
C SER A 40 -13.26 9.51 -7.41
N ASP A 41 -11.94 9.38 -7.43
CA ASP A 41 -11.22 8.19 -6.94
C ASP A 41 -11.04 8.20 -5.41
N PRO A 42 -11.73 7.33 -4.64
CA PRO A 42 -11.56 7.28 -3.19
C PRO A 42 -10.21 6.70 -2.76
N ASP A 43 -9.49 6.02 -3.66
CA ASP A 43 -8.31 5.24 -3.32
C ASP A 43 -6.99 6.01 -3.50
N ARG A 44 -6.89 7.15 -2.83
CA ARG A 44 -5.72 8.04 -2.88
C ARG A 44 -5.34 8.54 -1.50
N SER A 45 -4.04 8.78 -1.26
CA SER A 45 -3.52 9.24 0.04
C SER A 45 -4.26 10.46 0.59
N SER A 46 -4.61 11.43 -0.26
CA SER A 46 -5.37 12.60 0.18
C SER A 46 -6.73 12.26 0.79
N VAL A 47 -7.41 11.20 0.34
CA VAL A 47 -8.69 10.73 0.89
C VAL A 47 -8.46 9.94 2.17
N TYR A 48 -7.51 8.98 2.14
CA TYR A 48 -7.12 8.16 3.30
C TYR A 48 -6.82 9.02 4.53
N PHE A 49 -6.14 10.16 4.34
CA PHE A 49 -5.66 11.01 5.42
C PHE A 49 -6.52 12.26 5.69
N SER A 50 -7.71 12.39 5.06
CA SER A 50 -8.66 13.49 5.32
C SER A 50 -10.05 13.00 5.77
N THR A 51 -10.68 12.16 4.96
CA THR A 51 -12.12 11.91 5.01
C THR A 51 -12.45 10.51 5.50
N VAL A 52 -11.54 9.55 5.36
CA VAL A 52 -11.72 8.19 5.83
C VAL A 52 -11.93 8.11 7.34
N ARG A 53 -12.83 7.22 7.76
CA ARG A 53 -13.23 6.94 9.14
C ARG A 53 -13.18 5.45 9.46
N SER A 54 -13.10 4.58 8.45
CA SER A 54 -12.80 3.16 8.64
C SER A 54 -11.85 2.64 7.56
N VAL A 55 -10.91 1.82 7.98
CA VAL A 55 -9.93 1.15 7.14
C VAL A 55 -10.01 -0.34 7.43
N ASP A 56 -10.04 -1.13 6.38
CA ASP A 56 -10.15 -2.57 6.46
C ASP A 56 -9.14 -3.23 5.51
N LEU A 57 -8.56 -4.34 5.94
CA LEU A 57 -7.70 -5.18 5.10
C LEU A 57 -8.49 -6.40 4.61
N GLU A 58 -8.76 -6.43 3.32
CA GLU A 58 -9.31 -7.61 2.65
C GLU A 58 -8.17 -8.51 2.18
N VAL A 59 -8.06 -9.70 2.77
CA VAL A 59 -7.04 -10.69 2.40
C VAL A 59 -7.67 -11.87 1.67
N ALA A 60 -7.13 -12.17 0.49
CA ALA A 60 -7.40 -13.39 -0.25
C ALA A 60 -6.12 -14.21 -0.40
N TYR A 61 -6.24 -15.52 -0.53
CA TYR A 61 -5.10 -16.41 -0.72
C TYR A 61 -5.44 -17.58 -1.63
N GLU A 62 -4.51 -17.92 -2.51
CA GLU A 62 -4.59 -19.14 -3.32
C GLU A 62 -4.51 -20.39 -2.44
N THR A 63 -5.21 -21.48 -2.78
CA THR A 63 -4.99 -22.79 -2.15
C THR A 63 -3.49 -23.13 -2.14
N ASP A 64 -3.01 -23.55 -0.97
CA ASP A 64 -1.60 -23.76 -0.63
C ASP A 64 -0.76 -22.48 -0.47
N ALA A 65 -1.29 -21.27 -0.69
CA ALA A 65 -0.61 -20.00 -0.44
C ALA A 65 -1.10 -19.29 0.83
N GLN A 66 -1.52 -20.04 1.86
CA GLN A 66 -2.10 -19.45 3.07
C GLN A 66 -1.12 -18.47 3.73
N PRO A 67 -1.56 -17.26 4.12
CA PRO A 67 -0.78 -16.42 5.01
C PRO A 67 -0.57 -17.14 6.34
N PHE A 68 0.53 -16.82 7.01
CA PHE A 68 0.75 -17.30 8.36
C PHE A 68 -0.25 -16.65 9.32
N THR A 69 -0.85 -17.46 10.20
CA THR A 69 -1.83 -17.02 11.20
C THR A 69 -1.57 -17.74 12.53
N GLY A 70 -2.24 -17.32 13.60
CA GLY A 70 -1.95 -17.76 14.95
C GLY A 70 -0.90 -16.87 15.61
N ASN A 71 -0.05 -17.45 16.45
CA ASN A 71 0.91 -16.71 17.25
C ASN A 71 2.34 -17.09 16.88
N PHE A 72 3.24 -16.12 16.97
CA PHE A 72 4.67 -16.39 16.94
C PHE A 72 5.03 -17.40 18.04
N THR A 73 5.88 -18.36 17.69
CA THR A 73 6.44 -19.34 18.62
C THR A 73 7.19 -18.65 19.75
N ILE A 74 7.98 -17.62 19.42
CA ILE A 74 8.71 -16.78 20.35
C ILE A 74 7.88 -15.54 20.69
N GLY A 75 7.65 -15.32 21.99
CA GLY A 75 6.91 -14.15 22.47
C GLY A 75 5.39 -14.32 22.48
N GLY A 76 4.83 -15.21 21.65
CA GLY A 76 3.43 -15.63 21.73
C GLY A 76 2.40 -14.58 21.28
N SER A 77 2.83 -13.44 20.73
CA SER A 77 1.91 -12.46 20.14
C SER A 77 1.32 -12.98 18.83
N ASN A 78 0.10 -12.55 18.51
CA ASN A 78 -0.50 -12.86 17.22
C ASN A 78 0.37 -12.33 16.07
N ILE A 79 0.51 -13.12 15.00
CA ILE A 79 1.37 -12.78 13.86
C ILE A 79 0.93 -11.47 13.20
N TRP A 80 -0.37 -11.31 12.96
CA TRP A 80 -0.97 -10.12 12.34
C TRP A 80 -1.01 -8.89 13.24
N ASN A 81 -0.63 -9.01 14.51
CA ASN A 81 -0.46 -7.84 15.39
C ASN A 81 0.63 -6.89 14.87
N VAL A 82 1.57 -7.39 14.06
CA VAL A 82 2.58 -6.56 13.39
C VAL A 82 1.92 -5.59 12.42
N THR A 83 1.17 -6.10 11.45
CA THR A 83 0.42 -5.27 10.51
C THR A 83 -0.64 -4.41 11.21
N ASP A 84 -1.41 -4.95 12.17
CA ASP A 84 -2.39 -4.17 12.93
C ASP A 84 -1.73 -2.98 13.63
N THR A 85 -0.66 -3.19 14.41
CA THR A 85 0.00 -2.08 15.13
C THR A 85 0.47 -0.98 14.18
N ASN A 86 1.05 -1.33 13.04
CA ASN A 86 1.50 -0.33 12.07
C ASN A 86 0.33 0.41 11.42
N MET A 87 -0.76 -0.28 11.08
CA MET A 87 -1.95 0.36 10.50
C MET A 87 -2.68 1.24 11.51
N GLN A 88 -2.81 0.81 12.77
CA GLN A 88 -3.32 1.66 13.86
C GLN A 88 -2.46 2.92 14.01
N ASP A 89 -1.13 2.78 13.98
CA ASP A 89 -0.21 3.91 14.09
C ASP A 89 -0.32 4.86 12.88
N VAL A 90 -0.45 4.36 11.65
CA VAL A 90 -0.64 5.20 10.44
C VAL A 90 -1.80 6.18 10.60
N PHE A 91 -2.93 5.73 11.17
CA PHE A 91 -4.13 6.55 11.34
C PHE A 91 -4.26 7.20 12.72
N ALA A 92 -3.29 7.00 13.61
CA ALA A 92 -3.25 7.65 14.92
C ALA A 92 -2.89 9.15 14.83
N ASP A 93 -3.08 9.84 15.96
CA ASP A 93 -2.77 11.26 16.18
C ASP A 93 -3.43 12.23 15.19
N ARG A 94 -4.52 11.80 14.56
CA ARG A 94 -5.41 12.64 13.76
C ARG A 94 -6.35 13.43 14.67
N GLY A 95 -6.88 14.55 14.16
CA GLY A 95 -7.97 15.29 14.80
C GLY A 95 -9.32 14.56 14.82
N TYR A 96 -9.37 13.31 14.37
CA TYR A 96 -10.53 12.43 14.28
C TYR A 96 -10.08 10.98 14.45
N SER A 97 -11.01 10.07 14.77
CA SER A 97 -10.70 8.64 14.89
C SER A 97 -10.97 7.92 13.57
N VAL A 98 -10.14 6.91 13.29
CA VAL A 98 -10.32 5.96 12.19
C VAL A 98 -10.38 4.56 12.80
N ALA A 99 -11.43 3.80 12.51
CA ALA A 99 -11.53 2.41 12.90
C ALA A 99 -10.70 1.55 11.94
N VAL A 100 -9.62 0.93 12.42
CA VAL A 100 -8.77 0.05 11.63
C VAL A 100 -9.09 -1.41 11.97
N THR A 101 -9.37 -2.22 10.95
CA THR A 101 -9.65 -3.65 11.05
C THR A 101 -8.64 -4.43 10.23
N VAL A 102 -7.92 -5.34 10.89
CA VAL A 102 -6.95 -6.26 10.27
C VAL A 102 -7.36 -7.70 10.59
N PRO A 103 -7.46 -8.60 9.59
CA PRO A 103 -7.76 -10.01 9.85
C PRO A 103 -6.60 -10.68 10.59
N THR A 104 -6.92 -11.59 11.51
CA THR A 104 -5.93 -12.28 12.36
C THR A 104 -5.95 -13.79 12.21
N ASP A 105 -7.00 -14.34 11.59
CA ASP A 105 -7.21 -15.76 11.37
C ASP A 105 -7.65 -16.04 9.92
N LEU A 106 -7.34 -17.24 9.41
CA LEU A 106 -7.70 -17.64 8.04
C LEU A 106 -9.22 -17.62 7.80
N SER A 107 -10.03 -17.83 8.83
CA SER A 107 -11.49 -17.77 8.73
C SER A 107 -12.03 -16.38 8.41
N GLU A 108 -11.23 -15.33 8.60
CA GLU A 108 -11.55 -13.94 8.23
C GLU A 108 -11.08 -13.59 6.81
N MET A 109 -10.35 -14.50 6.17
CA MET A 109 -9.73 -14.33 4.85
C MET A 109 -10.43 -15.20 3.80
N SER A 110 -10.20 -14.92 2.52
CA SER A 110 -10.86 -15.64 1.41
C SER A 110 -9.90 -16.57 0.68
N GLU A 111 -10.09 -17.88 0.81
CA GLU A 111 -9.43 -18.86 -0.06
C GLU A 111 -9.96 -18.76 -1.50
N ILE A 112 -9.06 -18.81 -2.47
CA ILE A 112 -9.35 -18.88 -3.91
C ILE A 112 -8.73 -20.15 -4.52
N PRO A 113 -9.29 -20.70 -5.62
CA PRO A 113 -8.72 -21.87 -6.26
C PRO A 113 -7.28 -21.64 -6.73
N ASN A 114 -6.49 -22.71 -6.73
CA ASN A 114 -5.16 -22.69 -7.33
C ASN A 114 -5.23 -22.28 -8.82
N GLN A 115 -4.45 -21.27 -9.19
CA GLN A 115 -4.33 -20.70 -10.53
C GLN A 115 -3.39 -21.53 -11.42
N ASN A 116 -2.66 -22.50 -10.83
CA ASN A 116 -1.74 -23.44 -11.46
C ASN A 116 -0.63 -22.74 -12.26
N ARG A 117 0.01 -21.73 -11.64
CA ARG A 117 1.06 -20.91 -12.28
C ARG A 117 2.30 -20.86 -11.41
N THR A 118 3.45 -20.88 -12.06
CA THR A 118 4.76 -20.71 -11.41
C THR A 118 5.37 -19.34 -11.67
N THR A 119 4.84 -18.60 -12.65
CA THR A 119 5.26 -17.22 -12.97
C THR A 119 4.06 -16.34 -13.30
N TRP A 120 4.18 -15.05 -13.06
CA TRP A 120 3.13 -14.05 -13.23
C TRP A 120 3.63 -12.82 -13.99
N SER A 121 2.84 -12.32 -14.95
CA SER A 121 2.97 -10.94 -15.43
C SER A 121 2.04 -10.03 -14.64
N VAL A 122 2.33 -8.73 -14.63
CA VAL A 122 1.48 -7.70 -13.98
C VAL A 122 0.03 -7.77 -14.47
N ASN A 123 -0.19 -7.92 -15.79
CA ASN A 123 -1.54 -8.02 -16.33
C ASN A 123 -2.29 -9.26 -15.80
N GLN A 124 -1.61 -10.39 -15.65
CA GLN A 124 -2.22 -11.61 -15.11
C GLN A 124 -2.58 -11.48 -13.64
N LEU A 125 -1.78 -10.74 -12.86
CA LEU A 125 -2.12 -10.39 -11.47
C LEU A 125 -3.37 -9.49 -11.45
N LEU A 126 -3.38 -8.43 -12.26
CA LEU A 126 -4.50 -7.50 -12.33
C LEU A 126 -5.81 -8.16 -12.80
N ASP A 127 -5.75 -9.19 -13.64
CA ASP A 127 -6.91 -10.00 -14.05
C ASP A 127 -7.59 -10.76 -12.89
N LEU A 128 -6.89 -10.96 -11.76
CA LEU A 128 -7.44 -11.60 -10.55
C LEU A 128 -8.28 -10.63 -9.72
N VAL A 129 -7.93 -9.35 -9.72
CA VAL A 129 -8.55 -8.32 -8.86
C VAL A 129 -10.06 -8.26 -9.03
N PRO A 130 -10.64 -8.08 -10.23
CA PRO A 130 -12.10 -7.99 -10.39
C PRO A 130 -12.83 -9.31 -10.10
N ARG A 131 -12.11 -10.44 -9.96
CA ARG A 131 -12.72 -11.75 -9.68
C ARG A 131 -12.86 -12.01 -8.18
N TYR A 132 -11.90 -11.51 -7.39
CA TYR A 132 -11.73 -11.96 -6.01
C TYR A 132 -11.80 -10.83 -4.97
N ARG A 133 -11.57 -9.58 -5.37
CA ARG A 133 -11.82 -8.44 -4.49
C ARG A 133 -13.32 -8.26 -4.32
N LYS A 134 -13.80 -8.26 -3.08
CA LYS A 134 -15.22 -8.17 -2.74
C LYS A 134 -15.60 -6.79 -2.20
N ARG A 135 -14.64 -6.02 -1.68
CA ARG A 135 -14.87 -4.72 -1.06
C ARG A 135 -14.32 -3.60 -1.94
N SER A 136 -15.12 -2.56 -2.12
CA SER A 136 -14.74 -1.31 -2.77
C SER A 136 -14.61 -0.20 -1.72
N SER A 137 -13.71 0.75 -1.96
CA SER A 137 -13.59 1.94 -1.12
C SER A 137 -14.63 3.00 -1.48
N ASP A 138 -14.87 3.91 -0.54
CA ASP A 138 -15.53 5.20 -0.72
C ASP A 138 -14.77 6.29 0.07
N PHE A 139 -15.31 7.50 0.12
CA PHE A 139 -14.68 8.65 0.81
C PHE A 139 -14.71 8.58 2.35
N GLN A 140 -15.33 7.58 2.95
CA GLN A 140 -15.39 7.35 4.40
C GLN A 140 -14.83 5.99 4.80
N SER A 141 -14.82 5.02 3.89
CA SER A 141 -14.43 3.63 4.14
C SER A 141 -13.43 3.18 3.09
N THR A 142 -12.22 2.83 3.50
CA THR A 142 -11.18 2.30 2.61
C THR A 142 -11.00 0.81 2.86
N SER A 143 -10.81 0.05 1.77
CA SER A 143 -10.42 -1.36 1.86
C SER A 143 -9.16 -1.62 1.05
N PHE A 144 -8.08 -2.02 1.72
CA PHE A 144 -6.84 -2.45 1.08
C PHE A 144 -6.92 -3.93 0.75
N PHE A 145 -6.65 -4.29 -0.50
CA PHE A 145 -6.75 -5.66 -0.97
C PHE A 145 -5.36 -6.30 -1.09
N ILE A 146 -5.16 -7.40 -0.36
CA ILE A 146 -3.93 -8.19 -0.36
C ILE A 146 -4.25 -9.58 -0.87
N MET A 147 -3.48 -10.07 -1.84
CA MET A 147 -3.62 -11.42 -2.37
C MET A 147 -2.33 -12.21 -2.26
N TYR A 148 -2.39 -13.35 -1.57
CA TYR A 148 -1.30 -14.32 -1.52
C TYR A 148 -1.43 -15.32 -2.66
N ILE A 149 -0.34 -15.52 -3.40
CA ILE A 149 -0.31 -16.39 -4.59
C ILE A 149 0.97 -17.23 -4.63
N ARG A 150 0.91 -18.38 -5.30
CA ARG A 150 2.08 -19.20 -5.63
C ARG A 150 2.82 -18.66 -6.86
N GLY A 151 4.08 -19.04 -7.02
CA GLY A 151 4.96 -18.59 -8.11
C GLY A 151 5.69 -17.29 -7.82
N GLN A 152 6.21 -16.66 -8.88
CA GLN A 152 7.01 -15.43 -8.81
C GLN A 152 6.69 -14.46 -9.94
N LEU A 153 7.13 -13.21 -9.84
CA LEU A 153 7.02 -12.25 -10.93
C LEU A 153 7.99 -12.61 -12.07
N ALA A 154 7.47 -12.72 -13.30
CA ALA A 154 8.23 -13.18 -14.46
C ALA A 154 9.39 -12.25 -14.83
N ASP A 155 9.15 -10.93 -14.78
CA ASP A 155 10.10 -9.91 -15.23
C ASP A 155 11.04 -9.42 -14.10
N ALA A 156 10.78 -9.83 -12.85
CA ALA A 156 11.67 -9.57 -11.71
C ALA A 156 11.65 -10.76 -10.72
N PRO A 157 12.32 -11.87 -11.06
CA PRO A 157 12.45 -13.02 -10.16
C PRO A 157 13.09 -12.61 -8.83
N GLY A 158 12.57 -13.16 -7.72
CA GLY A 158 13.03 -12.85 -6.37
C GLY A 158 12.33 -11.68 -5.69
N VAL A 159 11.46 -10.95 -6.39
CA VAL A 159 10.58 -9.96 -5.75
C VAL A 159 9.57 -10.68 -4.85
N ILE A 160 9.56 -10.33 -3.56
CA ILE A 160 8.77 -11.01 -2.53
C ILE A 160 7.28 -10.63 -2.61
N ALA A 161 6.99 -9.35 -2.87
CA ALA A 161 5.66 -8.84 -3.07
C ALA A 161 5.68 -7.61 -3.98
N VAL A 162 4.51 -7.21 -4.48
CA VAL A 162 4.35 -6.00 -5.28
C VAL A 162 3.06 -5.27 -4.92
N THR A 163 3.16 -3.95 -4.78
CA THR A 163 2.02 -3.04 -4.77
C THR A 163 1.81 -2.46 -6.16
N ILE A 164 0.62 -2.64 -6.73
CA ILE A 164 0.24 -2.10 -8.02
C ILE A 164 -0.89 -1.10 -7.79
N SER A 165 -0.58 0.19 -7.87
CA SER A 165 -1.58 1.25 -7.99
C SER A 165 -2.23 1.18 -9.37
N GLY A 166 -3.51 1.53 -9.49
CA GLY A 166 -4.24 1.43 -10.76
C GLY A 166 -3.63 2.28 -11.89
N VAL A 167 -4.25 2.25 -13.07
CA VAL A 167 -3.71 2.90 -14.28
C VAL A 167 -3.46 4.39 -14.02
N LEU A 168 -2.23 4.86 -14.25
CA LEU A 168 -1.77 6.24 -13.95
C LEU A 168 -1.82 6.62 -12.46
N GLY A 169 -1.83 5.65 -11.55
CA GLY A 169 -1.99 5.88 -10.11
C GLY A 169 -3.44 6.18 -9.71
N ILE A 170 -4.41 5.85 -10.57
CA ILE A 170 -5.85 6.04 -10.32
C ILE A 170 -6.50 4.67 -10.14
N GLY A 171 -7.28 4.54 -9.09
CA GLY A 171 -7.93 3.32 -8.67
C GLY A 171 -7.13 2.59 -7.59
N PRO A 172 -7.76 1.58 -6.96
CA PRO A 172 -7.26 1.09 -5.70
C PRO A 172 -5.92 0.37 -5.82
N PRO A 173 -4.96 0.65 -4.92
CA PRO A 173 -3.75 -0.14 -4.84
C PRO A 173 -4.11 -1.58 -4.47
N VAL A 174 -3.43 -2.52 -5.11
CA VAL A 174 -3.55 -3.95 -4.82
C VAL A 174 -2.18 -4.52 -4.53
N ILE A 175 -2.09 -5.33 -3.48
CA ILE A 175 -0.87 -5.97 -3.02
C ILE A 175 -0.91 -7.43 -3.41
N PHE A 176 0.14 -7.93 -4.06
CA PHE A 176 0.34 -9.35 -4.32
C PHE A 176 1.56 -9.83 -3.55
N VAL A 177 1.38 -10.84 -2.70
CA VAL A 177 2.47 -11.48 -1.94
C VAL A 177 2.75 -12.84 -2.57
N PHE A 178 3.99 -13.07 -2.99
CA PHE A 178 4.43 -14.33 -3.58
C PHE A 178 4.85 -15.30 -2.47
N LYS A 179 3.97 -16.26 -2.14
CA LYS A 179 4.20 -17.18 -1.02
C LYS A 179 5.48 -18.00 -1.20
N ASP A 180 5.84 -18.37 -2.43
CA ASP A 180 7.08 -19.09 -2.74
C ASP A 180 8.34 -18.28 -2.38
N MET A 181 8.26 -16.95 -2.34
CA MET A 181 9.38 -16.09 -1.92
C MET A 181 9.45 -15.98 -0.41
N ILE A 182 8.30 -15.93 0.27
CA ILE A 182 8.23 -15.97 1.73
C ILE A 182 8.72 -17.32 2.28
N ASP A 183 8.33 -18.43 1.66
CA ASP A 183 8.70 -19.77 2.10
C ASP A 183 10.23 -20.01 2.04
N GLN A 184 10.98 -19.21 1.28
CA GLN A 184 12.45 -19.27 1.26
C GLN A 184 13.10 -18.78 2.57
N PHE A 185 12.36 -18.06 3.41
CA PHE A 185 12.80 -17.66 4.75
C PHE A 185 12.60 -18.77 5.78
N ASP A 186 11.96 -19.90 5.44
CA ASP A 186 11.75 -21.00 6.38
C ASP A 186 13.09 -21.54 6.92
N SER A 187 13.14 -21.79 8.23
CA SER A 187 14.37 -22.13 8.93
C SER A 187 14.10 -23.01 10.14
N ILE A 188 14.72 -24.18 10.17
CA ILE A 188 14.64 -25.11 11.31
C ILE A 188 15.26 -24.52 12.58
N VAL A 189 16.27 -23.65 12.43
CA VAL A 189 17.03 -23.10 13.57
C VAL A 189 16.54 -21.72 14.03
N SER A 190 15.73 -21.04 13.20
CA SER A 190 15.09 -19.78 13.55
C SER A 190 13.57 -19.93 13.42
N PRO A 191 12.88 -20.32 14.50
CA PRO A 191 11.43 -20.37 14.48
C PRO A 191 10.90 -18.95 14.23
N ASP A 192 9.77 -18.86 13.53
CA ASP A 192 9.11 -17.61 13.16
C ASP A 192 9.78 -16.79 12.05
N LYS A 193 10.88 -17.25 11.43
CA LYS A 193 11.62 -16.45 10.43
C LYS A 193 10.75 -16.13 9.21
N ALA A 194 10.01 -17.09 8.68
CA ALA A 194 9.12 -16.87 7.53
C ALA A 194 7.91 -15.99 7.90
N GLU A 195 7.36 -16.18 9.10
CA GLU A 195 6.26 -15.40 9.66
C GLU A 195 6.65 -13.92 9.82
N LYS A 196 7.85 -13.65 10.35
CA LYS A 196 8.41 -12.31 10.47
C LYS A 196 8.64 -11.68 9.10
N ALA A 197 9.24 -12.41 8.17
CA ALA A 197 9.47 -11.93 6.81
C ALA A 197 8.16 -11.52 6.14
N GLU A 198 7.13 -12.36 6.24
CA GLU A 198 5.79 -12.10 5.70
C GLU A 198 5.19 -10.81 6.26
N GLN A 199 5.21 -10.62 7.58
CA GLN A 199 4.63 -9.45 8.21
C GLN A 199 5.40 -8.15 7.91
N ILE A 200 6.73 -8.22 7.78
CA ILE A 200 7.54 -7.09 7.33
C ILE A 200 7.18 -6.72 5.88
N THR A 201 7.08 -7.71 4.99
CA THR A 201 6.69 -7.51 3.59
C THR A 201 5.29 -6.91 3.48
N VAL A 202 4.28 -7.46 4.15
CA VAL A 202 2.90 -6.92 4.09
C VAL A 202 2.86 -5.47 4.55
N THR A 203 3.56 -5.14 5.64
CA THR A 203 3.60 -3.78 6.17
C THR A 203 4.32 -2.82 5.22
N HIS A 204 5.39 -3.27 4.55
CA HIS A 204 6.09 -2.51 3.53
C HIS A 204 5.19 -2.17 2.34
N GLU A 205 4.49 -3.17 1.79
CA GLU A 205 3.59 -2.97 0.65
C GLU A 205 2.38 -2.09 1.01
N LEU A 206 1.84 -2.23 2.23
CA LEU A 206 0.82 -1.30 2.72
C LEU A 206 1.35 0.14 2.79
N GLY A 207 2.62 0.34 3.14
CA GLY A 207 3.25 1.64 3.09
C GLY A 207 3.25 2.25 1.68
N HIS A 208 3.57 1.46 0.65
CA HIS A 208 3.42 1.90 -0.74
C HIS A 208 1.95 2.19 -1.10
N ALA A 209 1.01 1.33 -0.69
CA ALA A 209 -0.42 1.52 -0.94
C ALA A 209 -0.97 2.80 -0.28
N LEU A 210 -0.42 3.19 0.87
CA LEU A 210 -0.73 4.44 1.58
C LEU A 210 -0.08 5.66 0.92
N GLY A 211 0.91 5.48 0.05
CA GLY A 211 1.66 6.53 -0.63
C GLY A 211 2.87 7.04 0.15
N LEU A 212 3.41 6.26 1.09
CA LEU A 212 4.63 6.61 1.82
C LEU A 212 5.82 6.82 0.89
N VAL A 213 6.77 7.63 1.36
CA VAL A 213 8.03 7.95 0.68
C VAL A 213 7.79 8.57 -0.71
N ASN A 214 7.18 9.76 -0.73
CA ASN A 214 7.03 10.56 -1.95
C ASN A 214 6.22 9.89 -3.08
N ALA A 215 5.36 8.92 -2.74
CA ALA A 215 4.51 8.17 -3.69
C ALA A 215 3.03 8.61 -3.70
N GLY A 216 2.67 9.53 -2.81
CA GLY A 216 1.32 10.07 -2.65
C GLY A 216 1.24 11.02 -1.45
N ILE A 217 2.06 10.74 -0.43
CA ILE A 217 2.37 11.62 0.69
C ILE A 217 3.72 12.30 0.44
N PRO A 218 3.83 13.64 0.54
CA PRO A 218 5.10 14.33 0.42
C PRO A 218 6.00 14.05 1.63
N LEU A 219 7.31 14.10 1.39
CA LEU A 219 8.31 13.92 2.45
C LEU A 219 8.28 15.10 3.44
N TYR A 220 8.28 14.80 4.74
CA TYR A 220 8.52 15.79 5.79
C TYR A 220 10.02 16.10 5.96
N SER A 221 10.86 15.07 5.83
CA SER A 221 12.32 15.17 5.89
C SER A 221 12.99 14.40 4.74
N SER A 222 14.25 14.66 4.45
CA SER A 222 14.95 13.98 3.36
C SER A 222 15.34 12.55 3.75
N HIS A 223 14.47 11.59 3.48
CA HIS A 223 14.72 10.17 3.76
C HIS A 223 14.45 9.22 2.59
N GLN A 224 14.12 9.72 1.40
CA GLN A 224 13.92 8.88 0.21
C GLN A 224 15.26 8.37 -0.34
N ASP A 225 15.36 7.06 -0.50
CA ASP A 225 16.40 6.37 -1.25
C ASP A 225 16.08 6.45 -2.75
N LYS A 226 16.69 7.44 -3.42
CA LYS A 226 16.44 7.69 -4.85
C LYS A 226 17.00 6.60 -5.76
N GLU A 227 17.97 5.80 -5.31
CA GLU A 227 18.52 4.70 -6.10
C GLU A 227 17.53 3.53 -6.14
N HIS A 228 16.75 3.36 -5.08
CA HIS A 228 15.77 2.30 -4.96
C HIS A 228 14.32 2.79 -5.13
N GLY A 229 14.06 4.03 -5.55
CA GLY A 229 12.71 4.51 -5.85
C GLY A 229 12.00 5.12 -4.63
N ASN A 230 10.82 4.62 -4.26
CA ASN A 230 10.01 5.15 -3.16
C ASN A 230 10.27 4.38 -1.85
N HIS A 231 11.54 4.23 -1.49
CA HIS A 231 11.97 3.55 -0.27
C HIS A 231 12.67 4.50 0.69
N CYS A 232 12.67 4.16 1.97
CA CYS A 232 13.36 4.92 3.00
C CYS A 232 14.85 4.55 3.03
N ILE A 233 15.74 5.52 3.24
CA ILE A 233 17.19 5.30 3.44
C ILE A 233 17.52 4.63 4.79
N ASN A 234 16.60 4.68 5.76
CA ASN A 234 16.82 4.13 7.08
C ASN A 234 16.62 2.61 7.05
N GLU A 235 17.70 1.85 7.20
CA GLU A 235 17.73 0.38 7.13
C GLU A 235 16.77 -0.31 8.13
N THR A 236 16.51 0.35 9.27
CA THR A 236 15.60 -0.16 10.30
C THR A 236 14.12 0.13 10.02
N CYS A 237 13.83 1.04 9.09
CA CYS A 237 12.46 1.38 8.71
C CYS A 237 11.82 0.23 7.90
N GLY A 238 10.53 -0.01 8.11
CA GLY A 238 9.73 -0.95 7.32
C GLY A 238 9.73 -0.62 5.83
N MET A 239 9.90 0.65 5.46
CA MET A 239 10.00 1.11 4.06
C MET A 239 11.40 1.02 3.45
N PHE A 240 12.39 0.45 4.14
CA PHE A 240 13.69 0.16 3.51
C PHE A 240 13.53 -0.90 2.42
N TRP A 241 14.21 -0.71 1.29
CA TRP A 241 13.97 -1.47 0.05
C TRP A 241 14.31 -2.97 0.13
N ALA A 242 15.23 -3.35 1.01
CA ALA A 242 15.69 -4.73 1.14
C ALA A 242 15.13 -5.42 2.38
N LEU A 243 14.83 -6.71 2.22
CA LEU A 243 14.54 -7.63 3.31
C LEU A 243 15.58 -8.76 3.28
N ASP A 244 16.58 -8.65 4.16
CA ASP A 244 17.60 -9.67 4.32
C ASP A 244 17.39 -10.48 5.61
N ASP A 245 18.16 -11.56 5.75
CA ASP A 245 18.13 -12.43 6.92
C ASP A 245 18.39 -11.65 8.22
N THR A 246 19.34 -10.70 8.21
CA THR A 246 19.68 -9.92 9.40
C THR A 246 18.49 -9.10 9.89
N LYS A 247 17.79 -8.44 8.98
CA LYS A 247 16.61 -7.63 9.29
C LYS A 247 15.47 -8.48 9.84
N VAL A 248 15.20 -9.63 9.23
CA VAL A 248 14.17 -10.56 9.70
C VAL A 248 14.50 -11.12 11.09
N GLU A 249 15.75 -11.49 11.33
CA GLU A 249 16.19 -12.08 12.61
C GLU A 249 16.22 -11.06 13.76
N THR A 250 16.59 -9.82 13.46
CA THR A 250 16.66 -8.74 14.46
C THR A 250 15.31 -8.11 14.76
N PHE A 251 14.31 -8.31 13.90
CA PHE A 251 12.95 -7.87 14.18
C PHE A 251 12.35 -8.63 15.38
N SER A 252 11.79 -7.85 16.32
CA SER A 252 11.13 -8.38 17.51
C SER A 252 9.61 -8.15 17.43
N PRO A 253 8.80 -9.23 17.35
CA PRO A 253 7.34 -9.12 17.41
C PRO A 253 6.79 -8.47 18.68
N ALA A 254 7.58 -8.41 19.76
CA ALA A 254 7.21 -7.71 21.00
C ALA A 254 7.23 -6.18 20.86
N THR A 255 7.91 -5.65 19.83
CA THR A 255 7.91 -4.23 19.45
C THR A 255 7.53 -4.14 17.96
N PRO A 256 6.24 -4.35 17.63
CA PRO A 256 5.78 -4.61 16.26
C PRO A 256 5.84 -3.41 15.31
N LEU A 257 6.10 -2.20 15.80
CA LEU A 257 6.14 -1.00 14.97
C LEU A 257 7.37 -1.04 14.03
N LEU A 258 7.11 -1.15 12.74
CA LEU A 258 8.10 -1.27 11.68
C LEU A 258 8.37 0.07 10.99
N LEU A 259 7.34 0.90 10.80
CA LEU A 259 7.51 2.19 10.14
C LEU A 259 8.39 3.10 10.99
N GLY A 260 9.53 3.50 10.41
CA GLY A 260 10.49 4.39 11.04
C GLY A 260 9.92 5.79 11.26
N GLN A 261 10.57 6.56 12.14
CA GLN A 261 10.09 7.88 12.54
C GLN A 261 9.91 8.81 11.34
N GLU A 262 10.80 8.78 10.36
CA GLU A 262 10.76 9.66 9.20
C GLU A 262 9.52 9.41 8.32
N CYS A 263 9.16 8.15 8.08
CA CYS A 263 7.94 7.78 7.34
C CYS A 263 6.67 8.11 8.14
N ARG A 264 6.71 7.92 9.46
CA ARG A 264 5.61 8.33 10.34
C ARG A 264 5.44 9.86 10.35
N ASP A 265 6.53 10.61 10.31
CA ASP A 265 6.49 12.07 10.25
C ASP A 265 5.91 12.58 8.92
N ASP A 266 6.17 11.93 7.79
CA ASP A 266 5.48 12.23 6.51
C ASP A 266 3.97 12.19 6.71
N ILE A 267 3.48 11.10 7.32
CA ILE A 267 2.07 10.89 7.65
C ILE A 267 1.56 11.99 8.58
N ARG A 268 2.22 12.22 9.72
CA ARG A 268 1.76 13.18 10.75
C ARG A 268 1.75 14.62 10.29
N ASN A 269 2.60 14.98 9.33
CA ASN A 269 2.68 16.33 8.79
C ASN A 269 1.91 16.52 7.47
N TYR A 270 1.26 15.47 6.97
CA TYR A 270 0.42 15.53 5.79
C TYR A 270 -1.02 15.92 6.13
N ASN A 271 -1.43 17.11 5.67
CA ASN A 271 -2.75 17.68 5.87
C ASN A 271 -3.40 18.04 4.51
N PRO A 272 -3.91 17.04 3.78
CA PRO A 272 -4.57 17.21 2.48
C PRO A 272 -5.94 17.88 2.55
#